data_AF-A0A952DEQ0-F1
#
_entry.id   AF-A0A952DEQ0-F1
#
_cell.length_a   1.000
_cell.length_b   1.000
_cell.length_c   1.000
_cell.angle_alpha   90.00
_cell.angle_beta   90.00
_cell.angle_gamma   90.00
#
_symmetry.space_group_name_H-M   'P 1'
#
loop_
_entity.id
_entity.type
_entity.pdbx_description
1 polymer ?
#
loop_
_entity_poly.entity_id
_entity_poly.type
_entity_poly.pdbx_seq_one_letter_code
_entity_poly.pdbx_strand_id
1 'polypeptide(L)'
;MATLSPTAKKNLIRIGNIFIPAQDDLPSYEASGAAKHIDEIVSYAPESDINSLSLLLSLLSVLPDSTLRWMVKQMRISHYKSGNAYWSLFRLLDFGIRGIVLGTYYSGETMNEQNSMEPTTQIGFFLTKLTD
;
A
#
# COMPACT_ATOMS: atom_id res chain seq x y z
N MET A 1 3.37 -14.18 15.78
CA MET A 1 3.00 -12.87 15.17
C MET A 1 2.17 -13.18 13.94
N ALA A 2 0.94 -12.69 13.87
CA ALA A 2 0.09 -12.88 12.70
C ALA A 2 0.66 -12.06 11.53
N THR A 3 0.66 -12.65 10.34
CA THR A 3 1.22 -12.08 9.11
C THR A 3 0.24 -12.26 7.97
N LEU A 4 0.37 -11.46 6.91
CA LEU A 4 -0.47 -11.61 5.73
C LEU A 4 -0.11 -12.91 4.99
N SER A 5 -1.12 -13.56 4.41
CA SER A 5 -0.89 -14.75 3.56
C SER A 5 -0.05 -14.39 2.32
N PRO A 6 0.67 -15.35 1.72
CA PRO A 6 1.47 -15.09 0.52
C PRO A 6 0.64 -14.52 -0.64
N THR A 7 -0.58 -15.01 -0.81
CA THR A 7 -1.53 -14.53 -1.83
C THR A 7 -1.97 -13.10 -1.55
N ALA A 8 -2.29 -12.79 -0.30
CA ALA A 8 -2.64 -11.43 0.12
C ALA A 8 -1.51 -10.44 -0.14
N LYS A 9 -0.27 -10.79 0.22
CA LYS A 9 0.92 -9.96 -0.04
C LYS A 9 1.15 -9.71 -1.52
N LYS A 10 1.12 -10.76 -2.33
CA LYS A 10 1.28 -10.64 -3.79
C LYS A 10 0.23 -9.70 -4.39
N ASN A 11 -1.02 -9.80 -3.91
CA ASN A 11 -2.08 -8.93 -4.40
C ASN A 11 -1.95 -7.49 -3.87
N LEU A 12 -1.50 -7.30 -2.64
CA LEU A 12 -1.23 -5.98 -2.08
C LEU A 12 -0.11 -5.28 -2.85
N ILE A 13 0.92 -6.01 -3.30
CA ILE A 13 1.97 -5.48 -4.19
C ILE A 13 1.39 -5.06 -5.54
N ARG A 14 0.53 -5.89 -6.16
CA ARG A 14 -0.20 -5.53 -7.39
C ARG A 14 -1.00 -4.24 -7.22
N ILE A 15 -1.76 -4.13 -6.13
CA ILE A 15 -2.55 -2.93 -5.82
C ILE A 15 -1.64 -1.73 -5.53
N GLY A 16 -0.54 -1.93 -4.81
CA GLY A 16 0.48 -0.92 -4.56
C GLY A 16 1.07 -0.34 -5.84
N ASN A 17 1.40 -1.19 -6.81
CA ASN A 17 1.85 -0.75 -8.15
C ASN A 17 0.77 0.01 -8.93
N ILE A 18 -0.51 -0.19 -8.64
CA ILE A 18 -1.60 0.61 -9.23
C ILE A 18 -1.70 1.98 -8.55
N PHE A 19 -1.49 2.05 -7.24
CA PHE A 19 -1.45 3.32 -6.50
C PHE A 19 -0.21 4.14 -6.83
N ILE A 20 0.94 3.50 -6.90
CA ILE A 20 2.26 4.08 -7.13
C ILE A 20 2.93 3.30 -8.29
N PRO A 21 2.53 3.60 -9.54
CA PRO A 21 3.28 3.12 -10.70
C PRO A 21 4.65 3.80 -10.74
N ALA A 22 5.62 3.20 -11.43
CA ALA A 22 6.88 3.89 -11.71
C ALA A 22 6.60 5.14 -12.55
N GLN A 23 7.15 6.28 -12.13
CA GLN A 23 7.00 7.57 -12.81
C GLN A 23 8.31 8.34 -12.73
N ASP A 24 8.82 8.76 -13.89
CA ASP A 24 10.06 9.53 -14.02
C ASP A 24 11.20 8.91 -13.20
N ASP A 25 11.59 9.57 -12.13
CA ASP A 25 12.68 9.14 -11.24
C ASP A 25 12.19 8.23 -10.09
N LEU A 26 10.89 8.19 -9.78
CA LEU A 26 10.34 7.44 -8.66
C LEU A 26 10.09 5.96 -9.01
N PRO A 27 10.62 5.01 -8.21
CA PRO A 27 10.39 3.59 -8.44
C PRO A 27 8.92 3.22 -8.18
N SER A 28 8.41 2.19 -8.86
CA SER A 28 7.12 1.60 -8.51
C SER A 28 7.14 1.06 -7.07
N TYR A 29 5.96 0.85 -6.49
CA TYR A 29 5.84 0.27 -5.16
C TYR A 29 6.66 -1.02 -4.99
N GLU A 30 6.57 -1.94 -5.95
CA GLU A 30 7.35 -3.19 -5.95
C GLU A 30 8.86 -2.94 -6.07
N ALA A 31 9.28 -2.03 -6.97
CA ALA A 31 10.69 -1.73 -7.21
C ALA A 31 11.36 -0.98 -6.05
N SER A 32 10.59 -0.26 -5.23
CA SER A 32 11.09 0.45 -4.05
C SER A 32 11.55 -0.48 -2.91
N GLY A 33 11.17 -1.76 -2.95
CA GLY A 33 11.41 -2.68 -1.84
C GLY A 33 10.52 -2.46 -0.61
N ALA A 34 9.65 -1.43 -0.61
CA ALA A 34 8.71 -1.11 0.47
C ALA A 34 7.85 -2.31 0.90
N ALA A 35 7.52 -3.19 -0.06
CA ALA A 35 6.72 -4.39 0.20
C ALA A 35 7.35 -5.36 1.23
N LYS A 36 8.67 -5.30 1.47
CA LYS A 36 9.36 -6.14 2.46
C LYS A 36 8.90 -5.84 3.89
N HIS A 37 8.43 -4.61 4.16
CA HIS A 37 8.06 -4.13 5.50
C HIS A 37 6.55 -4.20 5.78
N ILE A 38 5.78 -4.82 4.88
CA ILE A 38 4.32 -4.97 5.05
C ILE A 38 3.99 -5.72 6.34
N ASP A 39 4.70 -6.82 6.63
CA ASP A 39 4.42 -7.61 7.84
C ASP A 39 4.71 -6.83 9.12
N GLU A 40 5.75 -5.99 9.11
CA GLU A 40 6.11 -5.15 10.24
C GLU A 40 4.98 -4.15 10.54
N ILE A 41 4.53 -3.39 9.53
CA ILE A 41 3.43 -2.43 9.71
C ILE A 41 2.14 -3.12 10.14
N VAL A 42 1.81 -4.27 9.53
CA VAL A 42 0.56 -4.97 9.82
C VAL A 42 0.60 -5.65 11.20
N SER A 43 1.79 -5.97 11.73
CA SER A 43 1.95 -6.61 13.05
C SER A 43 1.44 -5.78 14.23
N TYR A 44 1.29 -4.46 14.05
CA TYR A 44 0.71 -3.55 15.05
C TYR A 44 -0.82 -3.64 15.14
N ALA A 45 -1.48 -4.27 14.17
CA ALA A 45 -2.93 -4.45 14.17
C ALA A 45 -3.35 -5.70 14.97
N PRO A 46 -4.58 -5.73 15.51
CA PRO A 46 -5.15 -6.93 16.10
C PRO A 46 -5.14 -8.11 15.12
N GLU A 47 -4.85 -9.32 15.60
CA GLU A 47 -4.78 -10.53 14.76
C GLU A 47 -6.07 -10.80 13.96
N SER A 48 -7.24 -10.47 14.51
CA SER A 48 -8.53 -10.55 13.80
C SER A 48 -8.57 -9.68 12.55
N ASP A 49 -7.96 -8.50 12.62
CA ASP A 49 -7.97 -7.51 11.54
C ASP A 49 -6.97 -7.91 10.46
N ILE A 50 -5.80 -8.43 10.87
CA ILE A 50 -4.80 -9.02 9.97
C ILE A 50 -5.41 -10.16 9.16
N ASN A 51 -6.14 -11.07 9.83
CA ASN A 51 -6.79 -12.20 9.19
C ASN A 51 -7.90 -11.75 8.22
N SER A 52 -8.70 -10.76 8.62
CA SER A 52 -9.77 -10.19 7.78
C SER A 52 -9.20 -9.50 6.53
N LEU A 53 -8.12 -8.73 6.70
CA LEU A 53 -7.40 -8.08 5.60
C LEU A 53 -6.77 -9.12 4.67
N SER A 54 -6.12 -10.15 5.23
CA SER A 54 -5.53 -11.25 4.46
C SER A 54 -6.57 -11.97 3.61
N LEU A 55 -7.75 -12.24 4.17
CA LEU A 55 -8.87 -12.86 3.45
C LEU A 55 -9.36 -11.94 2.32
N LEU A 56 -9.61 -10.66 2.60
CA LEU A 56 -10.04 -9.69 1.61
C LEU A 56 -9.05 -9.59 0.44
N LEU A 57 -7.76 -9.39 0.73
CA LEU A 57 -6.72 -9.28 -0.29
C LEU A 57 -6.57 -10.58 -1.09
N SER A 58 -6.79 -11.73 -0.46
CA SER A 58 -6.80 -13.03 -1.15
C SER A 58 -8.00 -13.16 -2.08
N LEU A 59 -9.19 -12.72 -1.69
CA LEU A 59 -10.36 -12.69 -2.57
C LEU A 59 -10.13 -11.77 -3.78
N LEU A 60 -9.56 -10.59 -3.54
CA LEU A 60 -9.24 -9.64 -4.60
C LEU A 60 -8.14 -10.16 -5.54
N SER A 61 -7.33 -11.14 -5.12
CA SER A 61 -6.23 -11.67 -5.94
C SER A 61 -6.69 -12.36 -7.22
N VAL A 62 -7.91 -12.89 -7.20
CA VAL A 62 -8.53 -13.61 -8.33
C VAL A 62 -9.03 -12.64 -9.41
N LEU A 63 -9.13 -11.34 -9.10
CA LEU A 63 -9.60 -10.34 -10.05
C LEU A 63 -8.54 -10.02 -11.12
N PRO A 64 -8.97 -9.78 -12.38
CA PRO A 64 -8.06 -9.32 -13.42
C PRO A 64 -7.60 -7.89 -13.14
N ASP A 65 -6.45 -7.52 -13.71
CA ASP A 65 -5.83 -6.19 -13.49
C ASP A 65 -6.74 -5.03 -13.86
N SER A 66 -7.56 -5.17 -14.92
CA SER A 66 -8.54 -4.15 -15.33
C SER A 66 -9.55 -3.86 -14.23
N THR A 67 -10.07 -4.90 -13.57
CA THR A 67 -11.03 -4.78 -12.46
C THR A 67 -10.36 -4.18 -11.23
N LEU A 68 -9.13 -4.59 -10.90
CA LEU A 68 -8.39 -3.99 -9.79
C LEU A 68 -8.13 -2.50 -10.03
N ARG A 69 -7.72 -2.11 -11.24
CA ARG A 69 -7.53 -0.69 -11.60
C ARG A 69 -8.83 0.09 -11.53
N TRP A 70 -9.94 -0.50 -12.00
CA TRP A 70 -11.26 0.10 -11.86
C TRP A 70 -11.63 0.28 -10.38
N MET A 71 -11.41 -0.73 -9.54
CA MET A 71 -11.70 -0.69 -8.11
C MET A 71 -10.89 0.41 -7.41
N VAL A 72 -9.58 0.48 -7.66
CA VAL A 72 -8.71 1.54 -7.12
C VAL A 72 -9.17 2.93 -7.60
N LYS A 73 -9.65 3.05 -8.84
CA LYS A 73 -10.26 4.29 -9.34
C LYS A 73 -11.54 4.64 -8.57
N GLN A 74 -12.40 3.66 -8.28
CA GLN A 74 -13.61 3.89 -7.47
C GLN A 74 -13.29 4.28 -6.03
N MET A 75 -12.28 3.64 -5.43
CA MET A 75 -11.74 4.00 -4.11
C MET A 75 -11.38 5.49 -4.06
N ARG A 76 -10.63 5.99 -5.05
CA ARG A 76 -10.31 7.42 -5.16
C ARG A 76 -11.54 8.32 -5.35
N ILE A 77 -12.44 7.95 -6.26
CA ILE A 77 -13.64 8.75 -6.58
C ILE A 77 -14.58 8.83 -5.39
N SER A 78 -14.63 7.80 -4.54
CA SER A 78 -15.55 7.71 -3.41
C SER A 78 -15.42 8.83 -2.38
N HIS A 79 -14.24 9.46 -2.28
CA HIS A 79 -14.01 10.63 -1.43
C HIS A 79 -14.77 11.88 -1.88
N TYR A 80 -15.12 11.98 -3.17
CA TYR A 80 -15.86 13.11 -3.74
C TYR A 80 -17.36 12.80 -3.91
N LYS A 81 -17.82 11.64 -3.44
CA LYS A 81 -19.21 11.19 -3.58
C LYS A 81 -19.86 11.01 -2.21
N SER A 82 -21.07 11.52 -2.05
CA SER A 82 -21.89 11.38 -0.85
C SER A 82 -23.19 10.60 -1.14
N GLY A 83 -23.93 10.22 -0.09
CA GLY A 83 -25.31 9.75 -0.21
C GLY A 83 -25.53 8.22 -0.32
N ASN A 84 -24.50 7.42 -0.61
CA ASN A 84 -24.65 5.95 -0.72
C ASN A 84 -23.67 5.17 0.17
N ALA A 85 -24.15 4.09 0.80
CA ALA A 85 -23.36 3.25 1.70
C ALA A 85 -22.15 2.58 1.01
N TYR A 86 -22.26 2.23 -0.27
CA TYR A 86 -21.14 1.64 -1.01
C TYR A 86 -19.96 2.60 -1.19
N TRP A 87 -20.21 3.93 -1.23
CA TRP A 87 -19.10 4.90 -1.24
C TRP A 87 -18.30 4.87 0.05
N SER A 88 -18.97 4.65 1.19
CA SER A 88 -18.27 4.50 2.48
C SER A 88 -17.40 3.25 2.51
N LEU A 89 -17.82 2.14 1.89
CA LEU A 89 -16.99 0.93 1.75
C LEU A 89 -15.76 1.19 0.90
N PHE A 90 -15.90 1.89 -0.23
CA PHE A 90 -14.76 2.27 -1.07
C PHE A 90 -13.77 3.20 -0.35
N ARG A 91 -14.26 4.14 0.48
CA ARG A 91 -13.40 4.98 1.32
C ARG A 91 -12.67 4.16 2.38
N LEU A 92 -13.36 3.23 3.03
CA LEU A 92 -12.75 2.34 4.02
C LEU A 92 -11.63 1.50 3.40
N LEU A 93 -11.89 0.93 2.21
CA LEU A 93 -10.88 0.22 1.43
C LEU A 93 -9.70 1.13 1.06
N ASP A 94 -9.98 2.37 0.61
CA ASP A 94 -8.93 3.33 0.28
C ASP A 94 -8.07 3.61 1.50
N PHE A 95 -8.65 3.96 2.65
CA PHE A 95 -7.87 4.22 3.88
C PHE A 95 -7.03 3.02 4.31
N GLY A 96 -7.61 1.82 4.36
CA GLY A 96 -6.89 0.62 4.81
C GLY A 96 -5.73 0.27 3.87
N ILE A 97 -5.99 0.14 2.56
CA ILE A 97 -4.98 -0.33 1.61
C ILE A 97 -3.97 0.77 1.30
N ARG A 98 -4.43 2.01 1.04
CA ARG A 98 -3.54 3.14 0.75
C ARG A 98 -2.68 3.48 1.97
N GLY A 99 -3.22 3.37 3.18
CA GLY A 99 -2.46 3.59 4.41
C GLY A 99 -1.25 2.67 4.52
N ILE A 100 -1.45 1.37 4.27
CA ILE A 100 -0.35 0.39 4.28
C ILE A 100 0.65 0.67 3.15
N VAL A 101 0.16 0.92 1.93
CA VAL A 101 1.00 1.17 0.75
C VAL A 101 1.83 2.45 0.93
N LEU A 102 1.23 3.57 1.31
CA LEU A 102 1.97 4.83 1.50
C LEU A 102 2.85 4.79 2.75
N GLY A 103 2.38 4.14 3.82
CA GLY A 103 3.14 4.00 5.06
C GLY A 103 4.43 3.21 4.88
N THR A 104 4.37 2.11 4.12
CA THR A 104 5.58 1.34 3.76
C THR A 104 6.43 2.06 2.70
N TYR A 105 5.83 2.73 1.73
CA TYR A 105 6.56 3.37 0.64
C TYR A 105 7.38 4.58 1.07
N TYR A 106 6.87 5.36 2.02
CA TYR A 106 7.53 6.56 2.54
C TYR A 106 8.17 6.36 3.92
N SER A 107 8.34 5.12 4.38
CA SER A 107 8.96 4.86 5.69
C SER A 107 10.44 5.23 5.76
N GLY A 108 11.12 5.40 4.63
CA GLY A 108 12.58 5.62 4.59
C GLY A 108 13.40 4.34 4.87
N GLU A 109 12.75 3.17 4.82
CA GLU A 109 13.41 1.86 4.94
C GLU A 109 13.49 1.17 3.56
N THR A 110 13.31 1.94 2.47
CA THR A 110 13.27 1.46 1.09
C THR A 110 14.69 1.22 0.58
N MET A 111 15.06 -0.05 0.37
CA MET A 111 16.29 -0.54 -0.26
C MET A 111 17.56 0.30 -0.05
N ASN A 112 18.27 0.01 1.05
CA ASN A 112 19.70 0.28 1.28
C ASN A 112 20.65 -0.57 0.40
N GLU A 113 20.25 -1.01 -0.80
CA GLU A 113 21.11 -1.81 -1.69
C GLU A 113 21.31 -1.11 -3.05
N GLN A 114 22.33 -0.26 -3.05
CA GLN A 114 23.25 0.04 -4.14
C GLN A 114 22.80 0.66 -5.48
N ASN A 115 21.52 0.86 -5.86
CA ASN A 115 21.24 1.58 -7.13
C ASN A 115 19.83 2.14 -7.41
N SER A 116 18.98 2.38 -6.40
CA SER A 116 17.70 3.08 -6.60
C SER A 116 17.52 4.12 -5.50
N MET A 117 17.40 5.39 -5.86
CA MET A 117 17.30 6.49 -4.89
C MET A 117 16.02 6.37 -4.05
N GLU A 118 16.11 6.62 -2.75
CA GLU A 118 14.93 6.61 -1.88
C GLU A 118 13.90 7.66 -2.35
N PRO A 119 12.59 7.32 -2.35
CA PRO A 119 11.53 8.25 -2.73
C PRO A 119 11.56 9.57 -1.94
N THR A 120 11.89 9.51 -0.65
CA THR A 120 12.04 10.67 0.23
C THR A 120 13.15 11.62 -0.22
N THR A 121 14.27 11.08 -0.71
CA THR A 121 15.40 11.86 -1.23
C THR A 121 15.03 12.58 -2.52
N GLN A 122 14.26 11.95 -3.41
CA GLN A 122 13.82 12.56 -4.67
C GLN A 122 12.77 13.66 -4.47
N ILE A 123 11.93 13.55 -3.45
CA ILE A 123 10.94 14.59 -3.10
C ILE A 123 11.60 15.78 -2.36
N GLY A 124 12.89 15.68 -2.02
CA GLY A 124 13.64 16.73 -1.31
C GLY A 124 13.31 16.82 0.18
N PHE A 125 12.81 15.74 0.78
CA PHE A 125 12.44 15.71 2.19
C PHE A 125 13.62 15.23 3.04
N PHE A 126 14.24 16.15 3.79
CA PHE A 126 15.36 15.84 4.69
C PHE A 126 14.87 15.70 6.13
N LEU A 127 14.89 14.49 6.67
CA LEU A 127 14.65 14.25 8.10
C LEU A 127 15.90 14.60 8.90
N THR A 128 15.89 15.72 9.62
CA THR A 128 16.91 15.99 10.64
C THR A 128 16.50 15.27 11.92
N LYS A 129 17.18 14.15 12.24
CA LYS A 129 16.95 13.44 13.49
C LYS A 129 17.49 14.30 14.63
N LEU A 130 16.61 14.84 15.47
CA LEU A 130 17.02 15.47 16.72
C LEU A 130 17.53 14.36 17.63
N THR A 131 18.80 14.47 18.02
CA THR A 131 19.43 13.56 18.98
C THR A 131 19.43 14.33 20.30
N ASP A 132 18.68 13.85 21.30
CA ASP A 132 18.82 14.30 22.69
C ASP A 132 20.00 13.58 23.36
#